data_AF-A0A948S971-F1
#
_entry.id   AF-A0A948S971-F1
#
_cell.length_a   1.000
_cell.length_b   1.000
_cell.length_c   1.000
_cell.angle_alpha   90.00
_cell.angle_beta   90.00
_cell.angle_gamma   90.00
#
_symmetry.space_group_name_H-M   'P 1'
#
loop_
_entity.id
_entity.type
_entity.pdbx_description
1 polymer ?
#
loop_
_entity_poly.entity_id
_entity_poly.type
_entity_poly.pdbx_seq_one_letter_code
_entity_poly.pdbx_strand_id
1 'polypeptide(L)'
;MKHVLTIVLLGLAGCATLQQPQVDPKILNEFTSRGVSDAIVFQVREGLPLSTGQVAECVRKGVPGPGLVSYMQSTRKAYNLSNADIANLRSAGAPAPLINYMRRSYDYYTKGPKAVDQGHPYFATQNYSRYGGLRAPFAYAPPQADTFFDSAYEDELYSPFSYE
;
A
#
# COMPACT_ATOMS: atom_id res chain seq x y z
N MET A 1 59.03 32.66 4.44
CA MET A 1 58.57 31.39 5.04
C MET A 1 57.19 31.66 5.63
N LYS A 2 56.12 31.49 4.84
CA LYS A 2 55.15 30.37 4.89
C LYS A 2 54.61 30.09 6.30
N HIS A 3 53.46 30.67 6.67
CA HIS A 3 52.48 30.02 7.53
C HIS A 3 51.09 30.19 6.92
N VAL A 4 50.58 29.08 6.39
CA VAL A 4 49.26 28.93 5.78
C VAL A 4 48.28 28.63 6.91
N LEU A 5 47.36 29.56 7.17
CA LEU A 5 46.27 29.38 8.13
C LEU A 5 45.18 28.53 7.46
N THR A 6 45.08 27.26 7.83
CA THR A 6 44.06 26.33 7.33
C THR A 6 42.83 26.43 8.21
N ILE A 7 41.77 27.05 7.71
CA ILE A 7 40.44 27.05 8.33
C ILE A 7 39.81 25.69 8.05
N VAL A 8 39.70 24.86 9.08
CA VAL A 8 38.92 23.61 9.05
C VAL A 8 37.45 24.00 9.17
N LEU A 9 36.76 24.10 8.04
CA LEU A 9 35.30 24.13 7.98
C LEU A 9 34.78 22.77 8.44
N LEU A 10 34.26 22.67 9.66
CA LEU A 10 33.41 21.56 10.08
C LEU A 10 32.08 21.65 9.30
N GLY A 11 32.01 20.93 8.19
CA GLY A 11 30.76 20.68 7.49
C GLY A 11 29.84 19.84 8.38
N LEU A 12 28.77 20.47 8.88
CA LEU A 12 27.58 19.76 9.32
C LEU A 12 26.98 19.04 8.11
N ALA A 13 27.48 17.85 7.81
CA ALA A 13 26.75 16.90 6.99
C ALA A 13 25.60 16.40 7.86
N GLY A 14 24.46 17.07 7.74
CA GLY A 14 23.22 16.58 8.30
C GLY A 14 23.01 15.14 7.83
N CYS A 15 23.00 14.21 8.78
CA CYS A 15 22.20 13.00 8.62
C CYS A 15 20.73 13.46 8.64
N ALA A 16 20.27 14.10 7.56
CA ALA A 16 18.91 13.91 7.14
C ALA A 16 18.85 12.43 6.82
N THR A 17 18.46 11.62 7.81
CA THR A 17 18.01 10.26 7.62
C THR A 17 17.03 10.35 6.46
N LEU A 18 17.51 9.97 5.27
CA LEU A 18 16.66 9.78 4.11
C LEU A 18 15.66 8.74 4.56
N GLN A 19 14.45 9.19 4.92
CA GLN A 19 13.28 8.34 4.93
C GLN A 19 13.16 7.87 3.49
N GLN A 20 13.82 6.75 3.19
CA GLN A 20 13.61 6.05 1.94
C GLN A 20 12.10 5.81 1.88
N PRO A 21 11.43 6.23 0.80
CA PRO A 21 10.03 5.93 0.63
C PRO A 21 9.88 4.42 0.82
N GLN A 22 8.98 4.01 1.73
CA GLN A 22 8.79 2.58 2.00
C GLN A 22 8.33 1.85 0.74
N VAL A 23 7.80 2.57 -0.24
CA VAL A 23 7.19 2.06 -1.47
C VAL A 23 7.95 2.54 -2.70
N ASP A 24 8.03 1.68 -3.73
CA ASP A 24 8.64 2.01 -5.01
C ASP A 24 8.06 3.33 -5.58
N PRO A 25 8.91 4.31 -5.94
CA PRO A 25 8.48 5.57 -6.55
C PRO A 25 7.57 5.41 -7.77
N LYS A 26 7.68 4.31 -8.52
CA LYS A 26 6.80 4.01 -9.66
C LYS A 26 5.36 3.79 -9.23
N ILE A 27 5.15 3.02 -8.17
CA ILE A 27 3.82 2.79 -7.60
C ILE A 27 3.29 4.09 -7.01
N LEU A 28 4.11 4.83 -6.27
CA LEU A 28 3.70 6.15 -5.77
C LEU A 28 3.25 7.08 -6.90
N ASN A 29 3.93 7.06 -8.05
CA ASN A 29 3.53 7.81 -9.25
C ASN A 29 2.20 7.36 -9.87
N GLU A 30 1.85 6.08 -9.79
CA GLU A 30 0.55 5.59 -10.27
C GLU A 30 -0.62 6.14 -9.45
N PHE A 31 -0.41 6.34 -8.15
CA PHE A 31 -1.40 6.97 -7.27
C PHE A 31 -1.44 8.50 -7.48
N THR A 32 -0.29 9.17 -7.51
CA THR A 32 -0.24 10.65 -7.63
C THR A 32 -0.68 11.17 -8.99
N SER A 33 -0.40 10.46 -10.09
CA SER A 33 -0.75 10.89 -11.45
C SER A 33 -2.25 10.92 -11.75
N ARG A 34 -3.08 10.28 -10.91
CA ARG A 34 -4.53 10.11 -11.15
C ARG A 34 -5.42 10.98 -10.26
N GLY A 35 -4.82 11.87 -9.47
CA GLY A 35 -5.56 12.81 -8.63
C GLY A 35 -6.40 12.13 -7.55
N VAL A 36 -5.87 11.08 -6.94
CA VAL A 36 -6.36 10.56 -5.65
C VAL A 36 -6.06 11.58 -4.55
N SER A 37 -6.83 11.58 -3.46
CA SER A 37 -6.66 12.52 -2.35
C SER A 37 -5.26 12.46 -1.73
N ASP A 38 -4.79 13.59 -1.21
CA ASP A 38 -3.49 13.71 -0.53
C ASP A 38 -3.33 12.72 0.63
N ALA A 39 -4.44 12.36 1.29
CA ALA A 39 -4.46 11.35 2.34
C ALA A 39 -4.08 9.95 1.81
N ILE A 40 -4.52 9.58 0.61
CA ILE A 40 -4.15 8.32 -0.04
C ILE A 40 -2.69 8.38 -0.47
N VAL A 41 -2.25 9.47 -1.09
CA VAL A 41 -0.85 9.66 -1.48
C VAL A 41 0.08 9.54 -0.28
N PHE A 42 -0.26 10.18 0.83
CA PHE A 42 0.49 10.08 2.09
C PHE A 42 0.56 8.63 2.55
N GLN A 43 -0.58 7.93 2.64
CA GLN A 43 -0.60 6.54 3.08
C GLN A 43 0.23 5.63 2.19
N VAL A 44 0.12 5.78 0.87
CA VAL A 44 0.93 5.00 -0.09
C VAL A 44 2.41 5.27 0.09
N ARG A 45 2.82 6.54 0.25
CA ARG A 45 4.21 6.90 0.47
C ARG A 45 4.77 6.30 1.77
N GLU A 46 3.96 6.30 2.83
CA GLU A 46 4.34 5.77 4.15
C GLU A 46 4.08 4.26 4.28
N GLY A 47 3.66 3.56 3.22
CA GLY A 47 3.37 2.12 3.26
C GLY A 47 2.22 1.75 4.21
N LEU A 48 1.23 2.64 4.40
CA LEU A 48 0.12 2.49 5.32
C LEU A 48 -1.12 1.84 4.67
N PRO A 49 -1.89 1.02 5.39
CA PRO A 49 -3.00 0.28 4.80
C PRO A 49 -4.24 1.12 4.47
N LEU A 50 -4.67 1.11 3.21
CA LEU A 50 -5.86 1.83 2.72
C LEU A 50 -7.17 1.28 3.31
N SER A 51 -8.13 2.16 3.59
CA SER A 51 -9.51 1.78 3.95
C SER A 51 -10.34 1.34 2.73
N THR A 52 -11.50 0.71 2.95
CA THR A 52 -12.43 0.30 1.87
C THR A 52 -12.87 1.50 1.02
N GLY A 53 -13.18 2.63 1.66
CA GLY A 53 -13.56 3.87 0.97
C GLY A 53 -12.43 4.45 0.12
N GLN A 54 -11.18 4.37 0.60
CA GLN A 54 -10.02 4.82 -0.16
C GLN A 54 -9.71 3.89 -1.34
N VAL A 55 -9.87 2.58 -1.17
CA VAL A 55 -9.81 1.63 -2.30
C VAL A 55 -10.86 1.98 -3.36
N ALA A 56 -12.10 2.27 -2.96
CA ALA A 56 -13.15 2.72 -3.89
C ALA A 56 -12.81 4.07 -4.58
N GLU A 57 -12.11 4.98 -3.90
CA GLU A 57 -11.59 6.20 -4.53
C GLU A 57 -10.50 5.91 -5.55
N CYS A 58 -9.50 5.09 -5.20
CA CYS A 58 -8.45 4.65 -6.13
C CYS A 58 -9.03 4.03 -7.40
N VAL A 59 -10.03 3.16 -7.24
CA VAL A 59 -10.74 2.53 -8.36
C VAL A 59 -11.46 3.57 -9.22
N ARG A 60 -12.22 4.51 -8.62
CA ARG A 60 -12.92 5.58 -9.37
C ARG A 60 -11.95 6.47 -10.16
N LYS A 61 -10.74 6.67 -9.64
CA LYS A 61 -9.67 7.44 -10.28
C LYS A 61 -8.86 6.61 -11.29
N GLY A 62 -9.20 5.33 -11.45
CA GLY A 62 -8.59 4.43 -12.42
C GLY A 62 -7.19 3.94 -12.03
N VAL A 63 -6.81 3.98 -10.75
CA VAL A 63 -5.56 3.32 -10.30
C VAL A 63 -5.62 1.85 -10.75
N PRO A 64 -4.63 1.37 -11.52
CA PRO A 64 -4.71 0.08 -12.19
C PRO A 64 -5.00 -1.00 -11.14
N GLY A 65 -6.11 -1.70 -11.36
CA GLY A 65 -6.69 -2.69 -10.45
C GLY A 65 -5.67 -3.64 -9.83
N PRO A 66 -4.61 -4.06 -10.52
CA PRO A 66 -3.69 -5.00 -9.90
C PRO A 66 -2.48 -4.32 -9.20
N GLY A 67 -2.02 -3.12 -9.61
CA GLY A 67 -1.06 -2.32 -8.83
C GLY A 67 -1.58 -1.99 -7.42
N LEU A 68 -2.90 -1.76 -7.34
CA LEU A 68 -3.63 -1.61 -6.08
C LEU A 68 -3.65 -2.89 -5.24
N VAL A 69 -3.82 -4.06 -5.86
CA VAL A 69 -3.78 -5.36 -5.16
C VAL A 69 -2.40 -5.64 -4.60
N SER A 70 -1.33 -5.47 -5.39
CA SER A 70 0.05 -5.65 -4.91
C SER A 70 0.37 -4.70 -3.76
N TYR A 71 -0.07 -3.44 -3.86
CA TYR A 71 0.03 -2.51 -2.75
C TYR A 71 -0.71 -3.04 -1.51
N MET A 72 -1.95 -3.47 -1.64
CA MET A 72 -2.71 -4.03 -0.52
C MET A 72 -2.04 -5.27 0.09
N GLN A 73 -1.44 -6.14 -0.74
CA GLN A 73 -0.70 -7.32 -0.28
C GLN A 73 0.52 -6.94 0.57
N SER A 74 1.26 -5.89 0.19
CA SER A 74 2.40 -5.40 0.97
C SER A 74 2.01 -4.93 2.36
N THR A 75 0.83 -4.32 2.50
CA THR A 75 0.33 -3.82 3.80
C THR A 75 -0.31 -4.89 4.69
N ARG A 76 -0.62 -6.08 4.16
CA ARG A 76 -1.23 -7.20 4.90
C ARG A 76 -2.48 -6.85 5.70
N LYS A 77 -3.27 -5.89 5.23
CA LYS A 77 -4.53 -5.49 5.88
C LYS A 77 -5.58 -6.58 5.68
N ALA A 78 -6.21 -6.99 6.78
CA ALA A 78 -7.43 -7.79 6.72
C ALA A 78 -8.65 -6.88 6.46
N TYR A 79 -9.35 -7.10 5.35
CA TYR A 79 -10.58 -6.35 5.03
C TYR A 79 -11.83 -7.14 5.44
N ASN A 80 -12.47 -6.74 6.54
CA ASN A 80 -13.79 -7.25 6.92
C ASN A 80 -14.88 -6.49 6.16
N LEU A 81 -15.19 -6.92 4.94
CA LEU A 81 -16.15 -6.22 4.07
C LEU A 81 -17.60 -6.46 4.52
N SER A 82 -18.33 -5.36 4.76
CA SER A 82 -19.79 -5.41 4.88
C SER A 82 -20.47 -5.44 3.50
N ASN A 83 -21.77 -5.75 3.46
CA ASN A 83 -22.55 -5.65 2.23
C ASN A 83 -22.55 -4.22 1.65
N ALA A 84 -22.53 -3.21 2.51
CA ALA A 84 -22.43 -1.81 2.09
C ALA A 84 -21.07 -1.50 1.46
N ASP A 85 -19.97 -2.04 2.00
CA ASP A 85 -18.64 -1.90 1.39
C ASP A 85 -18.58 -2.52 0.00
N ILE A 86 -19.15 -3.72 -0.16
CA ILE A 86 -19.20 -4.41 -1.47
C ILE A 86 -20.01 -3.59 -2.47
N ALA A 87 -21.16 -3.06 -2.06
CA ALA A 87 -21.99 -2.21 -2.92
C ALA A 87 -21.23 -0.93 -3.33
N ASN A 88 -20.56 -0.28 -2.39
CA ASN A 88 -19.75 0.91 -2.64
C ASN A 88 -18.60 0.61 -3.61
N LEU A 89 -17.86 -0.48 -3.41
CA LEU A 89 -16.78 -0.91 -4.30
C LEU A 89 -17.30 -1.18 -5.72
N ARG A 90 -18.43 -1.89 -5.86
CA ARG A 90 -19.05 -2.13 -7.17
C ARG A 90 -19.50 -0.83 -7.85
N SER A 91 -20.13 0.06 -7.11
CA SER A 91 -20.56 1.38 -7.63
C SER A 91 -19.38 2.26 -8.07
N ALA A 92 -18.22 2.07 -7.43
CA ALA A 92 -16.97 2.72 -7.79
C ALA A 92 -16.31 2.13 -9.06
N GLY A 93 -16.82 1.02 -9.60
CA GLY A 93 -16.26 0.31 -10.75
C GLY A 93 -15.24 -0.77 -10.37
N ALA A 94 -15.22 -1.25 -9.12
CA ALA A 94 -14.25 -2.25 -8.69
C ALA A 94 -14.54 -3.60 -9.37
N PRO A 95 -13.54 -4.21 -10.03
CA PRO A 95 -13.74 -5.48 -10.69
C PRO A 95 -13.92 -6.60 -9.65
N ALA A 96 -14.68 -7.65 -10.00
CA ALA A 96 -14.96 -8.76 -9.09
C ALA A 96 -13.71 -9.42 -8.49
N PRO A 97 -12.59 -9.61 -9.22
CA PRO A 97 -11.34 -10.12 -8.65
C PRO A 97 -10.80 -9.28 -7.49
N LEU A 98 -10.86 -7.94 -7.57
CA LEU A 98 -10.42 -7.06 -6.50
C LEU A 98 -11.28 -7.25 -5.24
N ILE A 99 -12.60 -7.32 -5.40
CA ILE A 99 -13.53 -7.55 -4.28
C ILE A 99 -13.29 -8.95 -3.67
N ASN A 100 -13.07 -9.96 -4.50
CA ASN A 100 -12.79 -11.32 -4.03
C ASN A 100 -11.45 -11.39 -3.28
N TYR A 101 -10.42 -10.70 -3.77
CA TYR A 101 -9.15 -10.55 -3.06
C TYR A 101 -9.35 -9.90 -1.69
N MET A 102 -10.08 -8.77 -1.63
CA MET A 102 -10.38 -8.10 -0.36
C MET A 102 -11.10 -9.03 0.62
N ARG A 103 -12.07 -9.83 0.17
CA ARG A 103 -12.73 -10.82 1.04
C ARG A 103 -11.76 -11.88 1.55
N ARG A 104 -10.95 -12.45 0.66
CA ARG A 104 -9.94 -13.49 1.00
C ARG A 104 -8.88 -12.96 1.97
N SER A 105 -8.53 -11.68 1.88
CA SER A 105 -7.55 -11.04 2.77
C SER A 105 -7.87 -11.18 4.26
N TYR A 106 -9.17 -11.25 4.62
CA TYR A 106 -9.59 -11.30 6.01
C TYR A 106 -9.05 -12.57 6.69
N ASP A 107 -9.40 -13.75 6.20
CA ASP A 107 -8.93 -15.00 6.78
C ASP A 107 -7.42 -15.18 6.56
N TYR A 108 -6.89 -14.74 5.41
CA TYR A 108 -5.48 -14.89 5.09
C TYR A 108 -4.54 -14.13 6.05
N TYR A 109 -4.91 -12.91 6.48
CA TYR A 109 -4.10 -12.08 7.37
C TYR A 109 -4.53 -12.12 8.85
N THR A 110 -5.66 -12.73 9.18
CA THR A 110 -6.07 -12.97 10.58
C THR A 110 -5.73 -14.37 11.08
N LYS A 111 -5.79 -15.39 10.22
CA LYS A 111 -5.66 -16.81 10.59
C LYS A 111 -4.76 -17.62 9.66
N GLY A 112 -4.37 -17.06 8.52
CA GLY A 112 -3.57 -17.74 7.50
C GLY A 112 -2.05 -17.75 7.76
N PRO A 113 -1.25 -18.26 6.81
CA PRO A 113 0.20 -18.39 6.95
C PRO A 113 0.94 -17.04 7.03
N LYS A 114 0.29 -15.93 6.63
CA LYS A 114 0.79 -14.56 6.77
C LYS A 114 0.00 -13.77 7.81
N ALA A 115 -0.61 -14.45 8.79
CA ALA A 115 -1.35 -13.79 9.86
C ALA A 115 -0.47 -12.79 10.61
N VAL A 116 -1.04 -11.63 10.90
CA VAL A 116 -0.40 -10.54 11.65
C VAL A 116 -1.43 -9.98 12.63
N ASP A 117 -0.96 -9.39 13.72
CA ASP A 117 -1.84 -8.76 14.71
C ASP A 117 -2.56 -7.55 14.12
N GLN A 118 -3.81 -7.76 13.70
CA GLN A 118 -4.67 -6.71 13.12
C GLN A 118 -5.10 -5.66 14.16
N GLY A 119 -4.86 -5.89 15.46
CA GLY A 119 -5.05 -4.91 16.53
C GLY A 119 -3.92 -3.88 16.64
N HIS A 120 -2.81 -4.07 15.92
CA HIS A 120 -1.66 -3.18 15.97
C HIS A 120 -2.00 -1.76 15.44
N PRO A 121 -1.44 -0.67 16.04
CA PRO A 121 -1.71 0.71 15.62
C PRO A 121 -1.48 1.02 14.13
N TYR A 122 -0.62 0.23 13.47
CA TYR A 122 -0.38 0.27 12.02
C TYR A 122 -1.64 0.00 11.17
N PHE A 123 -2.63 -0.73 11.68
CA PHE A 123 -3.87 -1.05 10.94
C PHE A 123 -5.04 -0.10 11.26
N ALA A 124 -4.89 0.70 12.31
CA ALA A 124 -5.92 1.63 12.76
C ALA A 124 -5.86 2.93 11.95
N THR A 125 -6.84 3.12 11.06
CA THR A 125 -6.93 4.26 10.14
C THR A 125 -6.89 5.63 10.83
N GLN A 126 -7.38 5.69 12.07
CA GLN A 126 -7.37 6.89 12.92
C GLN A 126 -5.95 7.38 13.27
N ASN A 127 -4.97 6.47 13.22
CA ASN A 127 -3.61 6.74 13.66
C ASN A 127 -2.72 7.31 12.55
N TYR A 128 -3.14 7.24 11.28
CA TYR A 128 -2.27 7.57 10.15
C TYR A 128 -1.95 9.06 10.06
N SER A 129 -2.90 9.93 10.37
CA SER A 129 -2.69 11.38 10.43
C SER A 129 -2.04 11.84 11.73
N ARG A 130 -2.08 10.99 12.77
CA ARG A 130 -1.68 11.31 14.15
C ARG A 130 -0.24 10.88 14.47
N TYR A 131 0.20 9.78 13.89
CA TYR A 131 1.51 9.19 14.12
C TYR A 131 2.27 9.10 12.79
N GLY A 132 2.98 10.18 12.44
CA GLY A 132 4.03 10.07 11.43
C GLY A 132 5.05 9.04 11.90
N GLY A 133 5.31 8.01 11.08
CA GLY A 133 6.31 6.98 11.39
C GLY A 133 5.77 5.66 11.97
N LEU A 134 4.47 5.36 11.83
CA LEU A 134 4.00 3.99 12.06
C LEU A 134 4.65 3.03 11.08
N ARG A 135 5.28 1.98 11.61
CA ARG A 135 5.92 0.94 10.81
C ARG A 135 5.08 -0.32 10.81
N ALA A 136 5.10 -1.04 9.70
CA ALA A 136 4.53 -2.37 9.60
C ALA A 136 5.13 -3.29 10.70
N PRO A 137 4.32 -4.03 11.46
CA PRO A 137 4.80 -4.96 12.49
C PRO A 137 5.35 -6.28 11.91
N PHE A 138 5.71 -6.28 10.63
CA PHE A 138 6.15 -7.43 9.87
C PHE A 138 7.24 -6.99 8.87
N ALA A 139 7.96 -7.96 8.31
CA ALA A 139 8.90 -7.71 7.22
C ALA A 139 8.13 -7.17 6.00
N TYR A 140 8.20 -5.85 5.81
CA TYR A 140 7.52 -5.14 4.73
C TYR A 140 8.20 -5.50 3.40
N ALA A 141 7.44 -6.11 2.51
CA ALA A 141 7.86 -6.39 1.14
C ALA A 141 7.26 -5.30 0.26
N PRO A 142 8.05 -4.30 -0.18
CA PRO A 142 7.51 -3.22 -1.00
C PRO A 142 6.93 -3.78 -2.29
N PRO A 143 5.75 -3.30 -2.70
CA PRO A 143 5.18 -3.73 -3.95
C PRO A 143 6.14 -3.29 -5.08
N GLN A 144 6.42 -4.19 -6.03
CA GLN A 144 7.30 -3.91 -7.15
C GLN A 144 6.44 -3.55 -8.37
N ALA A 145 6.83 -2.52 -9.11
CA ALA A 145 6.10 -2.08 -10.30
C ALA A 145 6.36 -2.97 -11.53
N ASP A 146 7.43 -3.75 -11.53
CA ASP A 146 7.85 -4.59 -12.66
C ASP A 146 7.30 -6.02 -12.61
N THR A 147 6.87 -6.50 -11.44
CA THR A 147 6.15 -7.78 -11.30
C THR A 147 4.66 -7.66 -11.65
N PHE A 148 4.27 -6.58 -12.34
CA PHE A 148 2.89 -6.29 -12.74
C PHE A 148 2.45 -6.97 -14.05
N PHE A 149 3.11 -8.06 -14.41
CA PHE A 149 2.51 -9.19 -15.12
C PHE A 149 2.61 -10.38 -14.17
N ASP A 150 1.88 -10.34 -13.04
CA ASP A 150 1.67 -11.54 -12.27
C ASP A 150 0.67 -12.39 -13.05
N SER A 151 1.21 -13.34 -13.81
CA SER A 151 0.42 -14.34 -14.53
C SER A 151 -0.55 -15.04 -13.60
N ALA A 152 -0.37 -15.06 -12.28
CA ALA A 152 -1.37 -15.59 -11.35
C ALA A 152 -2.65 -14.73 -11.25
N TYR A 153 -2.57 -13.41 -11.44
CA TYR A 153 -3.75 -12.54 -11.47
C TYR A 153 -4.47 -12.61 -12.82
N GLU A 154 -3.72 -12.70 -13.92
CA GLU A 154 -4.28 -12.98 -15.26
C GLU A 154 -4.84 -14.43 -15.32
N ASP A 155 -4.17 -15.41 -14.72
CA ASP A 155 -4.65 -16.79 -14.59
C ASP A 155 -5.87 -16.86 -13.68
N GLU A 156 -5.99 -16.07 -12.61
CA GLU A 156 -7.25 -15.97 -11.83
C GLU A 156 -8.36 -15.18 -12.58
N LEU A 157 -8.00 -14.27 -13.50
CA LEU A 157 -8.93 -13.56 -14.38
C LEU A 157 -9.48 -14.46 -15.51
N TYR A 158 -8.67 -15.42 -15.98
CA TYR A 158 -8.97 -16.31 -17.10
C TYR A 158 -9.19 -17.77 -16.73
N SER A 159 -8.94 -18.21 -15.49
CA SER A 159 -9.23 -19.59 -15.04
C SER A 159 -10.74 -19.79 -15.02
N PRO A 160 -11.31 -20.46 -16.04
CA PRO A 160 -12.73 -20.69 -16.12
C PRO A 160 -12.96 -22.05 -15.45
N PHE A 161 -13.72 -22.10 -14.37
CA PHE A 161 -14.10 -23.36 -13.71
C PHE A 161 -12.95 -24.14 -13.06
N SER A 162 -12.84 -24.04 -11.74
CA SER A 162 -12.63 -25.25 -10.94
C SER A 162 -13.58 -25.16 -9.75
N TYR A 163 -14.83 -25.51 -10.04
CA TYR A 163 -15.75 -26.03 -9.04
C TYR A 163 -15.17 -27.37 -8.57
N GLU A 164 -14.85 -27.48 -7.29
CA GLU A 164 -15.02 -28.72 -6.55
C GLU A 164 -16.27 -28.59 -5.69
#